data_AF-A0A395V7F3-F1
#
_entry.id   AF-A0A395V7F3-F1
#
_cell.length_a   1.000
_cell.length_b   1.000
_cell.length_c   1.000
_cell.angle_alpha   90.00
_cell.angle_beta   90.00
_cell.angle_gamma   90.00
#
_symmetry.space_group_name_H-M   'P 1'
#
loop_
_entity.id
_entity.type
_entity.pdbx_description
1 polymer ?
#
loop_
_entity_poly.entity_id
_entity_poly.type
_entity_poly.pdbx_seq_one_letter_code
_entity_poly.pdbx_strand_id
1 'polypeptide(L)' 'MEDEGYNRLDANYLMTFLKRIAETMIQRNVILNDGRMGRVVMINKYKLSCPLVQVGDTFVDLAKQSRYYIQEILEE' A
#
# COMPACT_ATOMS: atom_id res chain seq x y z
N MET A 1 14.42 -21.71 22.28
CA MET A 1 14.26 -20.39 22.93
C MET A 1 14.97 -19.29 22.15
N GLU A 2 16.04 -19.58 21.38
CA GLU A 2 16.71 -18.60 20.51
C GLU A 2 16.00 -18.35 19.16
N ASP A 3 15.29 -19.34 18.60
CA ASP A 3 14.60 -19.22 17.30
C ASP A 3 13.50 -18.15 17.25
N GLU A 4 12.78 -17.91 18.34
CA GLU A 4 11.69 -16.93 18.36
C GLU A 4 12.19 -15.48 18.27
N GLY A 5 13.37 -15.21 18.83
CA GLY A 5 14.01 -13.90 18.79
C GLY A 5 14.56 -13.57 17.41
N TYR A 6 15.14 -14.56 16.73
CA TYR A 6 15.67 -14.43 15.37
C TYR A 6 14.54 -14.17 14.36
N ASN A 7 13.47 -14.97 14.42
CA ASN A 7 12.28 -14.78 13.56
C ASN A 7 11.61 -13.41 13.75
N ARG A 8 11.56 -12.89 14.98
CA ARG A 8 11.00 -11.55 15.26
C ARG A 8 11.90 -10.42 14.75
N LEU A 9 13.21 -10.55 14.87
CA LEU A 9 14.17 -9.59 14.33
C LEU A 9 14.04 -9.51 12.81
N ASP A 10 14.06 -10.66 12.12
CA ASP A 10 13.88 -10.73 10.67
C ASP A 10 12.54 -10.13 10.23
N ALA A 11 11.45 -10.41 10.96
CA ALA A 11 10.14 -9.81 10.69
C ALA A 11 10.14 -8.29 10.86
N ASN A 12 10.87 -7.74 11.84
CA ASN A 12 10.98 -6.29 12.05
C ASN A 12 11.79 -5.61 10.94
N TYR A 13 12.89 -6.23 10.49
CA TYR A 13 13.66 -5.74 9.35
C TYR A 13 12.83 -5.76 8.08
N LEU A 14 12.14 -6.86 7.80
CA LEU A 14 11.24 -6.98 6.66
C LEU A 14 10.13 -5.93 6.72
N MET A 15 9.48 -5.74 7.88
CA MET A 15 8.43 -4.74 8.03
C MET A 15 8.94 -3.31 7.83
N THR A 16 10.15 -3.01 8.29
CA THR A 16 10.79 -1.70 8.07
C THR A 16 11.05 -1.47 6.59
N PHE A 17 11.54 -2.48 5.89
CA PHE A 17 11.77 -2.42 4.46
C PHE A 17 10.47 -2.23 3.67
N LEU A 18 9.44 -3.02 3.97
CA LEU A 18 8.12 -2.91 3.34
C LEU A 18 7.48 -1.54 3.56
N LYS A 19 7.59 -0.97 4.77
CA LYS A 19 7.12 0.40 5.05
C LYS A 19 7.79 1.43 4.14
N ARG A 20 9.13 1.37 4.03
CA ARG A 20 9.90 2.28 3.17
C ARG A 20 9.52 2.13 1.70
N ILE A 21 9.31 0.91 1.21
CA ILE A 21 8.83 0.69 -0.17
C ILE A 21 7.44 1.28 -0.35
N ALA A 22 6.51 1.01 0.57
CA ALA A 22 5.15 1.53 0.49
C ALA A 22 5.12 3.06 0.47
N GLU A 23 5.99 3.74 1.21
CA GLU A 23 6.12 5.20 1.18
C GLU A 23 6.44 5.73 -0.23
N THR A 24 7.20 4.98 -1.05
CA THR A 24 7.48 5.36 -2.45
C THR A 24 6.25 5.32 -3.37
N MET A 25 5.14 4.73 -2.90
CA MET A 25 3.89 4.70 -3.65
C MET A 25 3.11 6.01 -3.51
N ILE A 26 3.39 6.84 -2.49
CA ILE A 26 2.72 8.12 -2.31
C ILE A 26 2.94 8.98 -3.57
N GLN A 27 1.89 9.67 -4.02
CA GLN A 27 1.83 10.47 -5.25
C GLN A 27 1.90 9.66 -6.58
N ARG A 28 2.15 8.34 -6.55
CA ARG A 28 2.10 7.54 -7.77
C ARG A 28 0.68 7.50 -8.33
N ASN A 29 0.59 7.59 -9.65
CA ASN A 29 -0.65 7.34 -10.37
C ASN A 29 -0.83 5.82 -10.52
N VAL A 30 -2.07 5.35 -10.37
CA VAL A 30 -2.43 3.94 -10.36
C VAL A 30 -3.72 3.72 -11.13
N ILE A 31 -3.89 2.51 -11.66
CA ILE A 31 -5.16 2.01 -12.16
C ILE A 31 -5.73 1.02 -11.14
N LEU A 32 -6.98 1.25 -10.73
CA LEU A 32 -7.72 0.30 -9.91
C LEU A 32 -8.26 -0.85 -10.78
N ASN A 33 -8.62 -1.97 -10.15
CA ASN A 33 -9.17 -3.15 -10.81
C ASN A 33 -10.52 -2.95 -11.54
N ASP A 34 -11.15 -1.79 -11.39
CA ASP A 34 -12.34 -1.39 -12.13
C ASP A 34 -12.03 -0.41 -13.29
N GLY A 35 -10.75 -0.21 -13.61
CA GLY A 35 -10.27 0.66 -14.68
C GLY A 35 -10.17 2.13 -14.31
N ARG A 36 -10.58 2.55 -13.10
CA ARG A 36 -10.45 3.96 -12.69
C ARG A 36 -8.99 4.31 -12.41
N MET A 37 -8.54 5.42 -12.99
CA MET A 37 -7.24 6.02 -12.66
C MET A 37 -7.35 6.85 -11.39
N GLY A 38 -6.35 6.72 -10.52
CA GLY A 38 -6.26 7.49 -9.29
C GLY A 38 -4.83 7.79 -8.88
N ARG A 39 -4.67 8.56 -7.80
CA ARG A 39 -3.39 8.87 -7.18
C ARG A 39 -3.37 8.37 -5.75
N VAL A 40 -2.30 7.69 -5.37
CA VAL A 40 -2.09 7.28 -3.98
C VAL A 40 -1.81 8.52 -3.14
N VAL A 41 -2.66 8.81 -2.16
CA VAL A 41 -2.53 10.02 -1.31
C VAL A 41 -2.08 9.70 0.11
N MET A 42 -2.27 8.46 0.57
CA MET A 42 -1.85 8.03 1.91
C MET A 42 -1.65 6.52 1.95
N ILE A 43 -0.57 6.08 2.62
CA ILE A 43 -0.33 4.67 2.96
C ILE A 43 -0.93 4.36 4.32
N ASN A 44 -1.71 3.28 4.41
CA ASN A 44 -2.18 2.78 5.69
C ASN A 44 -1.07 1.99 6.38
N LYS A 45 -0.50 2.55 7.47
CA LYS A 45 0.61 1.92 8.23
C LYS A 45 0.30 0.54 8.83
N TYR A 46 -0.98 0.17 8.93
CA TYR A 46 -1.44 -1.14 9.41
C TYR A 46 -1.80 -2.09 8.26
N LYS A 47 -1.97 -1.59 7.04
CA LYS A 47 -2.26 -2.36 5.81
C LYS A 47 -1.56 -1.72 4.61
N LEU A 48 -0.26 -1.97 4.47
CA LEU A 48 0.59 -1.32 3.47
C LEU A 48 0.12 -1.55 2.02
N SER A 49 -0.53 -2.68 1.74
CA SER A 49 -1.09 -3.01 0.42
C SER A 49 -2.45 -2.36 0.12
N CYS A 50 -3.05 -1.66 1.09
CA CYS A 50 -4.38 -1.07 0.98
C CYS A 50 -4.35 0.44 1.26
N PRO A 51 -3.70 1.25 0.41
CA PRO A 51 -3.64 2.70 0.58
C PRO A 51 -4.98 3.40 0.37
N LEU A 52 -5.02 4.68 0.70
CA LEU A 52 -6.06 5.61 0.28
C LEU A 52 -5.70 6.15 -1.10
N VAL A 53 -6.62 6.00 -2.05
CA VAL A 53 -6.45 6.44 -3.43
C VAL A 53 -7.48 7.55 -3.73
N GLN A 54 -7.02 8.68 -4.23
CA GLN A 54 -7.89 9.72 -4.78
C GLN A 54 -8.25 9.38 -6.23
N VAL A 55 -9.54 9.37 -6.54
CA VAL A 55 -10.08 9.12 -7.88
C VAL A 55 -11.03 10.27 -8.20
N GLY A 56 -10.59 11.18 -9.08
CA GLY A 56 -11.26 12.46 -9.31
C GLY A 56 -11.40 13.24 -8.01
N ASP A 57 -12.65 13.59 -7.66
CA ASP A 57 -13.00 14.34 -6.44
C ASP A 57 -13.32 13.43 -5.23
N THR A 58 -13.14 12.11 -5.38
CA THR A 58 -13.50 11.13 -4.33
C THR A 58 -12.28 10.38 -3.82
N PHE A 59 -12.42 9.77 -2.64
CA PHE A 59 -11.40 8.93 -2.04
C PHE A 59 -11.88 7.50 -1.89
N VAL A 60 -11.05 6.56 -2.34
CA VAL A 60 -11.27 5.12 -2.24
C VAL A 60 -10.31 4.58 -1.18
N ASP A 61 -10.85 4.26 -0.01
CA ASP A 61 -10.11 3.60 1.07
C ASP A 61 -10.09 2.09 0.80
N LEU A 62 -8.99 1.59 0.21
CA LEU A 62 -8.83 0.18 -0.14
C LEU A 62 -8.80 -0.72 1.11
N ALA A 63 -8.51 -0.18 2.29
CA ALA A 63 -8.52 -0.95 3.54
C ALA A 63 -9.96 -1.26 4.02
N LYS A 64 -10.95 -0.45 3.60
CA LYS A 64 -12.37 -0.60 3.91
C LYS A 64 -13.16 -1.25 2.77
N GLN A 65 -12.72 -1.08 1.53
CA GLN A 65 -13.41 -1.57 0.34
C GLN A 65 -12.63 -2.73 -0.29
N SER A 66 -12.76 -3.93 0.28
CA SER A 66 -12.01 -5.13 -0.14
C SER A 66 -12.19 -5.55 -1.60
N ARG A 67 -13.24 -5.06 -2.28
CA ARG A 67 -13.46 -5.30 -3.72
C ARG A 67 -12.50 -4.54 -4.61
N TYR A 68 -11.85 -3.50 -4.10
CA TYR A 68 -10.93 -2.66 -4.85
C TYR A 68 -9.49 -2.92 -4.48
N TYR A 69 -8.64 -2.98 -5.49
CA TYR A 69 -7.19 -3.08 -5.35
C TYR A 69 -6.49 -2.35 -6.49
N ILE A 70 -5.22 -2.01 -6.29
CA ILE A 70 -4.37 -1.45 -7.33
C ILE A 70 -4.06 -2.56 -8.33
N GLN A 71 -4.55 -2.42 -9.56
CA GLN A 71 -4.25 -3.33 -10.66
C GLN A 71 -2.90 -3.00 -11.31
N GLU A 72 -2.61 -1.70 -11.47
CA GLU A 72 -1.40 -1.23 -12.13
C GLU A 72 -0.85 0.02 -11.46
N ILE A 73 0.47 0.11 -11.35
CA ILE A 73 1.17 1.33 -10.96
C ILE A 73 1.74 1.93 -12.23
N LEU A 74 1.40 3.18 -12.51
CA LEU A 74 1.90 3.89 -13.68
C LEU A 74 3.28 4.47 -13.35
N GLU A 75 4.26 4.20 -14.22
CA GLU A 75 5.55 4.90 -14.22
C GLU A 75 5.42 6.20 -15.02
N GLU A 76 6.19 7.23 -14.66
CA GLU A 76 6.31 8.46 -15.46
C GLU A 76 7.04 8.21 -16.79
#